data_AF-A0A347VND0-F1
#
_entry.id   AF-A0A347VND0-F1
#
_cell.length_a   1.000
_cell.length_b   1.000
_cell.length_c   1.000
_cell.angle_alpha   90.00
_cell.angle_beta   90.00
_cell.angle_gamma   90.00
#
_symmetry.space_group_name_H-M   'P 1'
#
loop_
_entity.id
_entity.type
_entity.pdbx_description
1 polymer ?
#
loop_
_entity_poly.entity_id
_entity_poly.type
_entity_poly.pdbx_seq_one_letter_code
_entity_poly.pdbx_strand_id
1 'polypeptide(L)'
;MGSYIKYAISACSSGLLAITLSGCFGSEPPKPQPKPKPEFKPSSLDEKARGITIASSKPYNCKIVGESEGYEEAGNTRGATKQKMRQGAINQLKNESVHAIAEGQKVMIAIGKEEMKCRVKEQVVVGEGKKKQVQVKYNEVDCTTWDPIPENAVILSYRIYGDLYDCGAK
;
A
#
# COMPACT_ATOMS: atom_id res chain seq x y z
N MET A 1 -14.88 39.39 -31.61
CA MET A 1 -13.58 40.00 -31.98
C MET A 1 -12.60 38.87 -32.25
N GLY A 2 -11.98 38.87 -33.42
CA GLY A 2 -10.93 37.92 -33.86
C GLY A 2 -11.48 36.72 -34.64
N SER A 3 -11.47 36.72 -35.99
CA SER A 3 -10.32 36.50 -36.90
C SER A 3 -10.00 35.00 -37.04
N TYR A 4 -9.84 34.35 -38.20
CA TYR A 4 -9.90 34.72 -39.62
C TYR A 4 -10.21 33.45 -40.44
N ILE A 5 -10.94 33.63 -41.54
CA ILE A 5 -11.18 32.67 -42.63
C ILE A 5 -9.90 32.47 -43.45
N LYS A 6 -9.66 31.25 -43.98
CA LYS A 6 -9.13 31.02 -45.35
C LYS A 6 -9.21 29.52 -45.71
N TYR A 7 -10.31 29.12 -46.35
CA TYR A 7 -10.33 27.93 -47.20
C TYR A 7 -9.88 28.37 -48.60
N ALA A 8 -8.72 27.88 -49.04
CA ALA A 8 -8.28 27.99 -50.42
C ALA A 8 -8.71 26.72 -51.16
N ILE A 9 -9.71 26.87 -52.03
CA ILE A 9 -10.01 25.91 -53.09
C ILE A 9 -9.05 26.24 -54.25
N SER A 10 -8.21 25.27 -54.62
CA SER A 10 -7.51 25.27 -55.90
C SER A 10 -7.87 23.99 -56.63
N ALA A 11 -8.47 24.15 -57.81
CA ALA A 11 -8.91 23.08 -58.67
C ALA A 11 -7.89 22.82 -59.80
N CYS A 12 -8.01 21.63 -60.39
CA CYS A 12 -7.57 21.21 -61.72
C CYS A 12 -6.12 20.73 -61.88
N SER A 13 -5.95 19.43 -62.14
CA SER A 13 -5.64 18.95 -63.50
C SER A 13 -5.54 17.43 -63.55
N SER A 14 -6.06 16.89 -64.65
CA SER A 14 -6.21 15.50 -65.03
C SER A 14 -4.90 14.72 -65.06
N GLY A 15 -4.87 13.48 -64.57
CA GLY A 15 -3.74 12.60 -64.83
C GLY A 15 -3.70 11.32 -64.00
N LEU A 16 -3.94 10.20 -64.68
CA LEU A 16 -3.55 8.83 -64.33
C LEU A 16 -4.24 8.12 -63.15
N LEU A 17 -5.02 7.11 -63.55
CA LEU A 17 -5.17 5.83 -62.88
C LEU A 17 -3.84 5.35 -62.27
N ALA A 18 -3.81 5.19 -60.96
CA ALA A 18 -3.01 4.18 -60.28
C ALA A 18 -3.80 3.73 -59.05
N ILE A 19 -4.50 2.60 -59.20
CA ILE A 19 -5.08 1.86 -58.09
C ILE A 19 -3.91 1.29 -57.30
N THR A 20 -3.44 2.03 -56.29
CA THR A 20 -2.63 1.45 -55.22
C THR A 20 -3.58 1.17 -54.07
N LEU A 21 -3.77 -0.12 -53.80
CA LEU A 21 -4.56 -0.63 -52.69
C LEU A 21 -4.11 0.05 -51.40
N SER A 22 -5.03 0.86 -50.87
CA SER A 22 -5.00 1.50 -49.57
C SER A 22 -4.96 0.47 -48.46
N GLY A 23 -3.75 0.10 -48.06
CA GLY A 23 -3.48 -0.56 -46.79
C GLY A 23 -2.93 0.43 -45.77
N CYS A 24 -3.65 1.52 -45.47
CA CYS A 24 -3.35 2.34 -44.29
C CYS A 24 -3.75 1.54 -43.05
N PHE A 25 -2.91 0.58 -42.64
CA PHE A 25 -2.90 0.12 -41.27
C PHE A 25 -2.42 1.30 -40.43
N GLY A 26 -3.37 2.12 -39.99
CA GLY A 26 -3.15 3.06 -38.91
C GLY A 26 -2.69 2.25 -37.71
N SER A 27 -1.38 2.25 -37.46
CA SER A 27 -0.83 1.76 -36.21
C SER A 27 -1.42 2.65 -35.11
N GLU A 28 -2.43 2.13 -34.42
CA GLU A 28 -2.97 2.74 -33.22
C GLU A 28 -1.77 3.10 -32.33
N PRO A 29 -1.61 4.37 -31.91
CA PRO A 29 -0.48 4.75 -31.09
C PRO A 29 -0.44 3.82 -29.87
N PRO A 30 0.74 3.28 -29.51
CA PRO A 30 0.84 2.29 -28.45
C PRO A 30 0.19 2.87 -27.19
N LYS A 31 -0.85 2.19 -26.70
CA LYS A 31 -1.57 2.60 -25.49
C LYS A 31 -0.53 2.79 -24.38
N PRO A 32 -0.53 3.94 -23.67
CA PRO A 32 0.43 4.20 -22.62
C PRO A 32 0.40 3.03 -21.63
N GLN A 33 1.52 2.32 -21.49
CA GLN A 33 1.62 1.24 -20.52
C GLN A 33 1.48 1.84 -19.12
N PRO A 34 0.66 1.26 -18.23
CA PRO A 34 0.54 1.75 -16.85
C PRO A 34 1.91 1.74 -16.20
N LYS A 35 2.35 2.87 -15.63
CA LYS A 35 3.61 2.93 -14.88
C LYS A 35 3.56 1.87 -13.75
N PRO A 36 4.60 1.03 -13.60
CA PRO A 36 4.62 0.00 -12.57
C PRO A 36 4.60 0.67 -11.19
N LYS A 37 3.83 0.10 -10.25
CA LYS A 37 3.77 0.58 -8.87
C LYS A 37 5.15 0.46 -8.19
N PRO A 38 5.53 1.40 -7.32
CA PRO A 38 6.74 1.30 -6.53
C PRO A 38 6.72 0.06 -5.62
N GLU A 39 7.88 -0.53 -5.36
CA GLU A 39 8.02 -1.65 -4.42
C GLU A 39 7.84 -1.17 -2.98
N PHE A 40 7.12 -1.95 -2.16
CA PHE A 40 6.92 -1.65 -0.76
C PHE A 40 8.24 -1.77 0.02
N LYS A 41 8.51 -0.75 0.84
CA LYS A 41 9.63 -0.72 1.78
C LYS A 41 9.09 -0.42 3.18
N PRO A 42 9.43 -1.24 4.19
CA PRO A 42 9.07 -0.96 5.58
C PRO A 42 9.66 0.38 6.04
N SER A 43 8.99 1.03 6.99
CA SER A 43 9.52 2.21 7.67
C SER A 43 10.91 1.95 8.27
N SER A 44 11.77 2.96 8.23
CA SER A 44 13.12 2.87 8.78
C SER A 44 13.12 2.95 10.31
N LEU A 45 14.06 2.23 10.93
CA LEU A 45 14.32 2.35 12.37
C LEU A 45 15.28 3.51 12.63
N ASP A 46 14.87 4.45 13.49
CA ASP A 46 15.69 5.59 13.87
C ASP A 46 16.87 5.17 14.75
N GLU A 47 17.98 5.90 14.68
CA GLU A 47 19.18 5.57 15.46
C GLU A 47 18.93 5.61 16.96
N LYS A 48 18.12 6.57 17.43
CA LYS A 48 17.70 6.71 18.83
C LYS A 48 16.85 5.52 19.30
N ALA A 49 16.10 4.90 18.39
CA ALA A 49 15.20 3.78 18.68
C ALA A 49 15.93 2.42 18.69
N ARG A 50 17.19 2.34 18.26
CA ARG A 50 17.97 1.08 18.22
C ARG A 50 18.16 0.45 19.59
N GLY A 51 18.24 1.25 20.65
CA GLY A 51 18.42 0.77 22.03
C GLY A 51 17.18 0.13 22.65
N ILE A 52 16.01 0.31 22.05
CA ILE A 52 14.75 -0.24 22.53
C ILE A 52 14.64 -1.70 22.12
N THR A 53 14.24 -2.57 23.04
CA THR A 53 14.13 -4.02 22.80
C THR A 53 12.68 -4.46 22.81
N ILE A 54 12.28 -5.30 21.85
CA ILE A 54 10.98 -6.00 21.90
C ILE A 54 11.15 -7.26 22.73
N ALA A 55 10.37 -7.40 23.80
CA ALA A 55 10.29 -8.59 24.62
C ALA A 55 9.27 -9.57 24.00
N SER A 56 9.59 -10.87 24.04
CA SER A 56 8.66 -11.92 23.61
C SER A 56 7.50 -12.15 24.59
N SER A 57 7.63 -11.65 25.81
CA SER A 57 6.64 -11.74 26.88
C SER A 57 6.75 -10.55 27.81
N LYS A 58 5.76 -10.39 28.71
CA LYS A 58 5.78 -9.36 29.74
C LYS A 58 7.04 -9.52 30.61
N PRO A 59 7.94 -8.51 30.67
CA PRO A 59 9.14 -8.57 31.49
C PRO A 59 8.80 -8.70 32.99
N TYR A 60 9.49 -9.60 33.69
CA TYR A 60 9.33 -9.77 35.14
C TYR A 60 10.13 -8.71 35.90
N ASN A 61 9.61 -8.25 37.04
CA ASN A 61 10.23 -7.21 37.89
C ASN A 61 10.42 -5.84 37.21
N CYS A 62 9.64 -5.53 36.17
CA CYS A 62 9.66 -4.24 35.50
C CYS A 62 8.36 -3.47 35.75
N LYS A 63 8.44 -2.14 35.76
CA LYS A 63 7.28 -1.25 35.92
C LYS A 63 6.78 -0.82 34.55
N ILE A 64 5.46 -0.85 34.33
CA ILE A 64 4.86 -0.23 33.14
C ILE A 64 5.02 1.29 33.24
N VAL A 65 5.56 1.90 32.19
CA VAL A 65 5.82 3.35 32.11
C VAL A 65 4.98 4.04 31.04
N GLY A 66 4.36 3.28 30.16
CA GLY A 66 3.44 3.81 29.15
C GLY A 66 2.99 2.74 28.17
N GLU A 67 2.22 3.19 27.19
CA GLU A 67 1.76 2.42 26.04
C GLU A 67 2.16 3.18 24.78
N SER A 68 2.46 2.47 23.71
CA SER A 68 2.82 3.04 22.42
C SER A 68 2.22 2.21 21.28
N GLU A 69 2.07 2.85 20.13
CA GLU A 69 1.53 2.25 18.92
C GLU A 69 2.53 2.38 17.77
N GLY A 70 2.62 1.33 16.96
CA GLY A 70 3.21 1.39 15.63
C GLY A 70 2.19 1.04 14.56
N TYR A 71 2.25 1.73 13.45
CA TYR A 71 1.36 1.67 12.31
C TYR A 71 2.20 1.69 11.02
N GLU A 72 1.81 0.86 10.07
CA GLU A 72 2.44 0.78 8.76
C GLU A 72 1.36 0.66 7.70
N GLU A 73 1.51 1.40 6.61
CA GLU A 73 0.54 1.44 5.52
C GLU A 73 1.21 1.02 4.21
N ALA A 74 0.58 0.09 3.49
CA ALA A 74 1.12 -0.38 2.22
C ALA A 74 1.04 0.70 1.12
N GLY A 75 0.04 1.59 1.20
CA GLY A 75 -0.21 2.62 0.19
C GLY A 75 -0.39 2.04 -1.21
N ASN A 76 0.00 2.81 -2.23
CA ASN A 76 -0.05 2.36 -3.63
C ASN A 76 1.24 1.65 -4.08
N THR A 77 1.73 0.71 -3.29
CA THR A 77 2.95 -0.06 -3.59
C THR A 77 2.62 -1.48 -4.06
N ARG A 78 3.64 -2.22 -4.50
CA ARG A 78 3.58 -3.66 -4.78
C ARG A 78 4.50 -4.43 -3.82
N GLY A 79 4.24 -5.71 -3.61
CA GLY A 79 5.14 -6.58 -2.83
C GLY A 79 5.11 -6.35 -1.31
N ALA A 80 4.04 -5.74 -0.79
CA ALA A 80 3.77 -5.71 0.64
C ALA A 80 3.44 -7.14 1.12
N THR A 81 4.16 -7.62 2.13
CA THR A 81 3.93 -8.91 2.77
C THR A 81 3.68 -8.69 4.25
N LYS A 82 3.00 -9.64 4.92
CA LYS A 82 2.75 -9.59 6.37
C LYS A 82 4.03 -9.30 7.15
N GLN A 83 5.13 -9.98 6.81
CA GLN A 83 6.44 -9.79 7.45
C GLN A 83 7.00 -8.38 7.24
N LYS A 84 6.97 -7.85 6.01
CA LYS A 84 7.46 -6.49 5.72
C LYS A 84 6.63 -5.43 6.45
N MET A 85 5.31 -5.57 6.43
CA MET A 85 4.38 -4.66 7.11
C MET A 85 4.59 -4.69 8.63
N ARG A 86 4.70 -5.89 9.21
CA ARG A 86 4.99 -6.06 10.63
C ARG A 86 6.32 -5.45 11.03
N GLN A 87 7.37 -5.64 10.22
CA GLN A 87 8.68 -5.03 10.48
C GLN A 87 8.60 -3.50 10.51
N GLY A 88 7.87 -2.92 9.56
CA GLY A 88 7.64 -1.48 9.47
C GLY A 88 6.90 -0.93 10.69
N ALA A 89 5.81 -1.61 11.09
CA ALA A 89 5.04 -1.25 12.28
C ALA A 89 5.87 -1.38 13.57
N ILE A 90 6.73 -2.41 13.69
CA ILE A 90 7.67 -2.52 14.82
C ILE A 90 8.67 -1.35 14.81
N ASN A 91 9.18 -0.97 13.65
CA ASN A 91 10.11 0.15 13.56
C ASN A 91 9.43 1.45 13.99
N GLN A 92 8.21 1.71 13.52
CA GLN A 92 7.48 2.89 13.96
C GLN A 92 7.16 2.84 15.45
N LEU A 93 6.69 1.70 15.99
CA LEU A 93 6.45 1.53 17.43
C LEU A 93 7.68 1.90 18.25
N LYS A 94 8.87 1.46 17.83
CA LYS A 94 10.13 1.80 18.51
C LYS A 94 10.47 3.28 18.35
N ASN A 95 10.28 3.88 17.17
CA ASN A 95 10.53 5.29 16.95
C ASN A 95 9.63 6.17 17.82
N GLU A 96 8.33 5.91 17.85
CA GLU A 96 7.36 6.64 18.69
C GLU A 96 7.69 6.48 20.19
N SER A 97 8.14 5.30 20.59
CA SER A 97 8.50 5.02 21.98
C SER A 97 9.68 5.84 22.47
N VAL A 98 10.55 6.36 21.59
CA VAL A 98 11.66 7.26 21.99
C VAL A 98 11.12 8.53 22.66
N HIS A 99 9.94 9.01 22.24
CA HIS A 99 9.34 10.21 22.80
C HIS A 99 8.71 10.00 24.18
N ALA A 100 8.43 8.74 24.54
CA ALA A 100 7.82 8.37 25.81
C ALA A 100 8.85 8.04 26.90
N ILE A 101 10.14 7.97 26.57
CA ILE A 101 11.21 7.54 27.47
C ILE A 101 12.19 8.68 27.76
N ALA A 102 12.71 8.72 28.98
CA ALA A 102 13.77 9.68 29.33
C ALA A 102 15.09 9.31 28.63
N GLU A 103 15.94 10.31 28.38
CA GLU A 103 17.26 10.07 27.78
C GLU A 103 18.10 9.12 28.66
N GLY A 104 18.67 8.09 28.04
CA GLY A 104 19.46 7.06 28.74
C GLY A 104 18.63 5.99 29.47
N GLN A 105 17.30 6.12 29.54
CA GLN A 105 16.42 5.11 30.12
C GLN A 105 16.33 3.88 29.21
N LYS A 106 16.51 2.69 29.79
CA LYS A 106 16.36 1.43 29.06
C LYS A 106 14.94 0.92 29.19
N VAL A 107 14.24 0.87 28.06
CA VAL A 107 12.86 0.43 28.00
C VAL A 107 12.72 -0.79 27.11
N MET A 108 11.94 -1.75 27.58
CA MET A 108 11.52 -2.93 26.83
C MET A 108 10.06 -2.75 26.41
N ILE A 109 9.71 -3.18 25.20
CA ILE A 109 8.34 -3.17 24.71
C ILE A 109 7.81 -4.60 24.71
N ALA A 110 6.70 -4.87 25.37
CA ALA A 110 5.95 -6.11 25.16
C ALA A 110 4.81 -5.84 24.18
N ILE A 111 4.75 -6.56 23.07
CA ILE A 111 3.65 -6.45 22.12
C ILE A 111 2.41 -7.11 22.72
N GLY A 112 1.35 -6.32 22.93
CA GLY A 112 0.09 -6.81 23.47
C GLY A 112 -0.89 -7.25 22.38
N LYS A 113 -0.92 -6.53 21.26
CA LYS A 113 -1.88 -6.77 20.18
C LYS A 113 -1.31 -6.39 18.83
N GLU A 114 -1.63 -7.19 17.81
CA GLU A 114 -1.36 -6.90 16.41
C GLU A 114 -2.68 -6.91 15.63
N GLU A 115 -2.84 -6.00 14.68
CA GLU A 115 -4.01 -5.90 13.80
C GLU A 115 -3.57 -5.64 12.37
N MET A 116 -4.07 -6.42 11.42
CA MET A 116 -3.83 -6.24 9.99
C MET A 116 -5.16 -6.06 9.26
N LYS A 117 -5.25 -5.02 8.42
CA LYS A 117 -6.41 -4.79 7.56
C LYS A 117 -6.07 -5.10 6.12
N CYS A 118 -6.98 -5.75 5.43
CA CYS A 118 -6.86 -6.10 4.01
C CYS A 118 -8.07 -5.62 3.23
N ARG A 119 -7.86 -5.32 1.94
CA ARG A 119 -8.93 -5.10 0.97
C ARG A 119 -9.15 -6.37 0.17
N VAL A 120 -10.35 -6.90 0.19
CA VAL A 120 -10.76 -8.09 -0.56
C VAL A 120 -11.57 -7.68 -1.77
N LYS A 121 -11.28 -8.30 -2.92
CA LYS A 121 -12.04 -8.17 -4.15
C LYS A 121 -13.07 -9.30 -4.23
N GLU A 122 -14.34 -8.94 -4.23
CA GLU A 122 -15.48 -9.84 -4.40
C GLU A 122 -16.17 -9.59 -5.73
N GLN A 123 -16.56 -10.66 -6.41
CA GLN A 123 -17.39 -10.58 -7.62
C GLN A 123 -18.83 -10.92 -7.24
N VAL A 124 -19.70 -9.93 -7.29
CA VAL A 124 -21.12 -10.08 -6.98
C VAL A 124 -21.89 -10.10 -8.30
N VAL A 125 -22.63 -11.17 -8.54
CA VAL A 125 -23.54 -11.23 -9.70
C VAL A 125 -24.84 -10.53 -9.30
N VAL A 126 -25.12 -9.41 -9.95
CA VAL A 126 -26.33 -8.62 -9.74
C VAL A 126 -27.28 -8.86 -10.91
N GLY A 127 -28.53 -9.22 -10.60
CA GLY A 127 -29.61 -9.40 -11.57
C GLY A 127 -30.13 -10.83 -11.70
N GLU A 128 -31.37 -10.96 -12.15
CA GLU A 128 -32.06 -12.24 -12.36
C GLU A 128 -32.21 -12.56 -13.86
N GLY A 129 -32.16 -13.86 -14.19
CA GLY A 129 -32.35 -14.34 -15.57
C GLY A 129 -31.22 -13.94 -16.52
N LYS A 130 -31.57 -13.38 -17.69
CA LYS A 130 -30.62 -13.04 -18.78
C LYS A 130 -29.84 -11.73 -18.56
N LYS A 131 -30.11 -10.99 -17.47
CA LYS A 131 -29.47 -9.70 -17.15
C LYS A 131 -28.51 -9.80 -15.97
N LYS A 132 -27.72 -10.88 -15.91
CA LYS A 132 -26.67 -11.03 -14.89
C LYS A 132 -25.50 -10.10 -15.21
N GLN A 133 -25.19 -9.18 -14.32
CA GLN A 133 -23.99 -8.34 -14.39
C GLN A 133 -23.03 -8.73 -13.28
N VAL A 134 -21.75 -8.88 -13.60
CA VAL A 134 -20.71 -9.08 -12.59
C VAL A 134 -20.25 -7.71 -12.12
N GLN A 135 -20.55 -7.38 -10.86
CA GLN A 135 -20.04 -6.18 -10.20
C GLN A 135 -18.87 -6.57 -9.29
N VAL A 136 -17.80 -5.79 -9.35
CA VAL A 136 -16.66 -5.96 -8.43
C VAL A 136 -16.89 -5.08 -7.21
N LYS A 137 -17.01 -5.69 -6.05
CA LYS A 137 -17.07 -5.00 -4.76
C LYS A 137 -15.73 -5.13 -4.04
N TYR A 138 -15.32 -4.06 -3.37
CA TYR A 138 -14.17 -4.09 -2.48
C TYR A 138 -14.66 -3.95 -1.04
N ASN A 139 -14.23 -4.87 -0.18
CA ASN A 139 -14.53 -4.82 1.25
C ASN A 139 -13.22 -4.75 2.03
N GLU A 140 -13.20 -3.97 3.11
CA GLU A 140 -12.09 -3.94 4.04
C GLU A 140 -12.40 -4.86 5.22
N VAL A 141 -11.47 -5.76 5.54
CA VAL A 141 -11.67 -6.82 6.53
C VAL A 141 -10.45 -6.93 7.44
N ASP A 142 -10.67 -7.51 8.62
CA ASP A 142 -9.57 -7.96 9.46
C ASP A 142 -8.95 -9.23 8.87
N CYS A 143 -7.65 -9.19 8.62
CA CYS A 143 -6.90 -10.31 8.06
C CYS A 143 -5.69 -10.69 8.93
N THR A 144 -5.67 -10.27 10.20
CA THR A 144 -4.54 -10.49 11.13
C THR A 144 -4.10 -11.95 11.20
N THR A 145 -5.07 -12.86 11.21
CA THR A 145 -4.86 -14.31 11.35
C THR A 145 -4.59 -15.03 10.03
N TRP A 146 -4.69 -14.34 8.88
CA TRP A 146 -4.50 -14.98 7.58
C TRP A 146 -3.03 -15.31 7.35
N ASP A 147 -2.77 -16.55 6.97
CA ASP A 147 -1.48 -17.07 6.51
C ASP A 147 -1.69 -18.37 5.71
N PRO A 148 -1.49 -18.38 4.38
CA PRO A 148 -1.14 -17.25 3.51
C PRO A 148 -2.33 -16.28 3.28
N ILE A 149 -2.03 -15.07 2.79
CA ILE A 149 -3.06 -14.10 2.38
C ILE A 149 -3.68 -14.55 1.05
N PRO A 150 -5.02 -14.60 0.92
CA PRO A 150 -5.69 -14.98 -0.32
C PRO A 150 -5.32 -14.10 -1.51
N GLU A 151 -5.28 -14.66 -2.72
CA GLU A 151 -4.89 -13.93 -3.94
C GLU A 151 -5.83 -12.78 -4.30
N ASN A 152 -7.10 -12.86 -3.89
CA ASN A 152 -8.08 -11.79 -4.08
C ASN A 152 -8.02 -10.70 -3.02
N ALA A 153 -7.02 -10.74 -2.11
CA ALA A 153 -6.84 -9.78 -1.04
C ALA A 153 -5.50 -9.02 -1.16
N VAL A 154 -5.49 -7.77 -0.70
CA VAL A 154 -4.29 -6.92 -0.63
C VAL A 154 -4.20 -6.33 0.76
N ILE A 155 -3.01 -6.38 1.39
CA ILE A 155 -2.78 -5.74 2.69
C ILE A 155 -2.89 -4.22 2.54
N LEU A 156 -3.66 -3.59 3.41
CA LEU A 156 -3.77 -2.14 3.50
C LEU A 156 -2.86 -1.59 4.58
N SER A 157 -2.96 -2.13 5.78
CA SER A 157 -2.25 -1.61 6.95
C SER A 157 -1.95 -2.69 7.98
N TYR A 158 -0.99 -2.38 8.85
CA TYR A 158 -0.59 -3.20 9.98
C TYR A 158 -0.39 -2.31 11.21
N ARG A 159 -0.96 -2.68 12.34
CA ARG A 159 -0.91 -1.92 13.58
C ARG A 159 -0.46 -2.83 14.72
N ILE A 160 0.38 -2.32 15.60
CA ILE A 160 0.93 -3.01 16.75
C ILE A 160 0.81 -2.10 17.96
N TYR A 161 0.28 -2.65 19.05
CA TYR A 161 0.19 -1.98 20.33
C TYR A 161 1.18 -2.63 21.29
N GLY A 162 1.98 -1.80 21.95
CA GLY A 162 3.04 -2.25 22.84
C GLY A 162 3.02 -1.51 24.18
N ASP A 163 3.21 -2.27 25.24
CA ASP A 163 3.41 -1.75 26.59
C ASP A 163 4.90 -1.48 26.80
N LEU A 164 5.22 -0.30 27.35
CA LEU A 164 6.58 0.11 27.68
C LEU A 164 6.90 -0.25 29.13
N TYR A 165 8.02 -0.95 29.34
CA TYR A 165 8.49 -1.39 30.65
C TYR A 165 9.87 -0.81 30.96
N ASP A 166 9.99 -0.21 32.15
CA ASP A 166 11.26 0.16 32.75
C ASP A 166 11.71 -0.96 33.71
N CYS A 167 12.87 -1.52 33.41
CA CYS A 167 13.47 -2.63 34.14
C CYS A 167 14.69 -2.20 34.98
N GLY A 168 14.94 -0.89 35.14
CA GLY A 168 16.06 -0.34 35.87
C GLY A 168 17.38 -0.28 35.08
N ALA A 169 18.44 0.19 35.75
CA ALA A 169 19.79 0.26 35.21
C ALA A 169 20.47 -1.13 35.21
N LYS A 170 21.55 -1.27 34.43
CA LYS A 170 22.42 -2.46 34.47
C LYS A 170 23.24 -2.49 35.75
#